data_AF-A0A147HVR2-F1
#
_entry.id   AF-A0A147HVR2-F1
#
_cell.length_a   1.000
_cell.length_b   1.000
_cell.length_c   1.000
_cell.angle_alpha   90.00
_cell.angle_beta   90.00
_cell.angle_gamma   90.00
#
_symmetry.space_group_name_H-M   'P 1'
#
loop_
_entity.id
_entity.type
_entity.pdbx_description
1 polymer ?
#
loop_
_entity_poly.entity_id
_entity_poly.type
_entity_poly.pdbx_seq_one_letter_code
_entity_poly.pdbx_strand_id
1 'polypeptide(L)'
;MPDGSKRPVKFDGIQGDYVIDRKWSVVDRPRARAQILRQLQVLAEHRLIGTREVPTPVQKVKALKLLKQMSITNIHVKVVKP
;
A
#
# COMPACT_ATOMS: atom_id res chain seq x y z
N MET A 1 -17.44 2.45 -2.45
CA MET A 1 -17.71 1.54 -1.31
C MET A 1 -19.03 0.82 -1.58
N PRO A 2 -19.39 -0.25 -0.85
CA PRO A 2 -20.62 -1.02 -1.14
C PRO A 2 -21.91 -0.16 -1.10
N ASP A 3 -21.89 0.95 -0.38
CA ASP A 3 -22.94 1.97 -0.28
C ASP A 3 -22.94 3.00 -1.42
N GLY A 4 -22.12 2.83 -2.46
CA GLY A 4 -21.96 3.79 -3.55
C GLY A 4 -21.14 5.04 -3.20
N SER A 5 -20.72 5.20 -1.94
CA SER A 5 -19.90 6.34 -1.54
C SER A 5 -18.50 6.26 -2.19
N LYS A 6 -18.01 7.41 -2.65
CA LYS A 6 -16.66 7.56 -3.22
C LYS A 6 -15.75 8.17 -2.18
N ARG A 7 -14.63 7.51 -1.91
CA ARG A 7 -13.58 8.03 -1.05
C ARG A 7 -12.27 8.07 -1.82
N PRO A 8 -11.70 9.25 -2.08
CA PRO A 8 -10.45 9.34 -2.81
C PRO A 8 -9.33 8.65 -2.03
N VAL A 9 -8.44 7.98 -2.76
CA VAL A 9 -7.19 7.41 -2.25
C VAL A 9 -6.05 8.19 -2.88
N LYS A 10 -5.16 8.70 -2.04
CA LYS A 10 -3.96 9.42 -2.49
C LYS A 10 -2.77 8.48 -2.50
N PHE A 11 -1.95 8.60 -3.55
CA PHE A 11 -0.61 8.04 -3.66
C PHE A 11 0.40 9.19 -3.72
N ASP A 12 1.64 8.91 -3.34
CA ASP A 12 2.73 9.90 -3.28
C ASP A 12 3.45 10.07 -4.62
N GLY A 13 3.23 9.15 -5.57
CA GLY A 13 3.79 9.23 -6.92
C GLY A 13 3.28 8.13 -7.84
N ILE A 14 3.72 8.19 -9.09
CA ILE A 14 3.46 7.21 -10.13
C ILE A 14 4.72 6.99 -10.97
N GLN A 15 4.98 5.76 -11.37
CA GLN A 15 6.06 5.35 -12.25
C GLN A 15 5.55 4.28 -13.22
N GLY A 16 5.13 4.68 -14.42
CA GLY A 16 4.42 3.78 -15.33
C GLY A 16 3.14 3.23 -14.68
N ASP A 17 2.98 1.91 -14.68
CA ASP A 17 1.82 1.23 -14.06
C ASP A 17 1.96 1.03 -12.53
N TYR A 18 3.06 1.51 -11.94
CA TYR A 18 3.31 1.44 -10.51
C TYR A 18 2.90 2.73 -9.82
N VAL A 19 2.02 2.64 -8.83
CA VAL A 19 1.72 3.77 -7.93
C VAL A 19 2.48 3.64 -6.62
N ILE A 20 2.98 4.76 -6.12
CA ILE A 20 3.94 4.81 -5.01
C ILE A 20 3.25 5.29 -3.73
N ASP A 21 3.37 4.53 -2.64
CA ASP A 21 2.96 4.90 -1.28
C ASP A 21 4.20 4.89 -0.38
N ARG A 22 4.64 6.07 0.05
CA ARG A 22 5.82 6.25 0.92
C ARG A 22 5.36 6.21 2.37
N LYS A 23 5.99 5.33 3.16
CA LYS A 23 5.71 5.22 4.59
C LYS A 23 6.99 5.28 5.40
N TRP A 24 7.06 6.26 6.30
CA TRP A 24 8.13 6.34 7.30
C TRP A 24 8.12 5.13 8.24
N SER A 25 6.92 4.69 8.63
CA SER A 25 6.74 3.56 9.53
C SER A 25 5.54 2.71 9.15
N VAL A 26 5.71 1.40 9.28
CA VAL A 26 4.68 0.40 9.07
C VAL A 26 4.18 -0.04 10.44
N VAL A 27 2.88 0.14 10.65
CA VAL A 27 2.19 -0.25 11.88
C VAL A 27 1.02 -1.17 11.54
N ASP A 28 0.85 -2.21 12.35
CA ASP A 28 -0.30 -3.09 12.26
C ASP A 28 -1.39 -2.60 13.21
N ARG A 29 -2.26 -1.73 12.71
CA ARG A 29 -3.42 -1.18 13.44
C ARG A 29 -4.67 -1.25 12.55
N PRO A 30 -5.89 -1.32 13.11
CA PRO A 30 -7.13 -1.40 12.33
C PRO A 30 -7.27 -0.32 11.25
N ARG A 31 -6.94 0.93 11.58
CA ARG A 31 -6.95 2.05 10.63
C ARG A 31 -5.97 1.86 9.48
N ALA A 32 -4.78 1.31 9.74
CA ALA A 32 -3.78 1.05 8.71
C ALA A 32 -4.23 -0.07 7.77
N ARG A 33 -4.78 -1.17 8.31
CA ARG A 33 -5.38 -2.24 7.50
C ARG A 33 -6.51 -1.74 6.61
N ALA A 34 -7.43 -0.93 7.16
CA ALA A 34 -8.52 -0.33 6.40
C ALA A 34 -8.02 0.63 5.30
N GLN A 35 -6.88 1.29 5.49
CA GLN A 35 -6.25 2.08 4.44
C GLN A 35 -5.67 1.19 3.33
N ILE A 36 -4.99 0.11 3.70
CA ILE A 36 -4.42 -0.84 2.74
C ILE A 36 -5.52 -1.47 1.87
N LEU A 37 -6.65 -1.88 2.46
CA LEU A 37 -7.77 -2.45 1.71
C LEU A 37 -8.35 -1.47 0.69
N ARG A 38 -8.48 -0.19 1.06
CA ARG A 38 -8.93 0.86 0.13
C ARG A 38 -7.93 1.08 -1.01
N GLN A 39 -6.64 1.09 -0.70
CA GLN A 39 -5.59 1.17 -1.73
C GLN A 39 -5.66 -0.03 -2.67
N LEU A 40 -5.81 -1.24 -2.12
CA LEU A 40 -5.92 -2.46 -2.91
C LEU A 40 -7.13 -2.46 -3.86
N GLN A 41 -8.29 -1.97 -3.40
CA GLN A 41 -9.47 -1.83 -4.24
C GLN A 41 -9.20 -0.92 -5.44
N VAL A 42 -8.60 0.25 -5.23
CA VAL A 42 -8.25 1.18 -6.32
C VAL A 42 -7.24 0.55 -7.28
N LEU A 43 -6.24 -0.15 -6.77
CA LEU A 43 -5.27 -0.88 -7.62
C LEU A 43 -5.98 -1.90 -8.53
N ALA A 44 -6.92 -2.66 -7.99
CA ALA A 44 -7.67 -3.67 -8.74
C ALA A 44 -8.59 -3.03 -9.79
N GLU A 45 -9.34 -1.99 -9.43
CA GLU A 45 -10.26 -1.27 -10.34
C GLU A 45 -9.55 -0.68 -11.55
N HIS A 46 -8.31 -0.21 -11.36
CA HIS A 46 -7.52 0.45 -12.40
C HIS A 46 -6.44 -0.45 -13.03
N ARG A 47 -6.37 -1.74 -12.67
CA ARG A 47 -5.34 -2.69 -13.14
C ARG A 47 -3.91 -2.21 -12.88
N LEU A 48 -3.70 -1.52 -11.76
CA LEU A 48 -2.41 -0.96 -11.35
C LEU A 48 -1.70 -1.87 -10.34
N ILE A 49 -0.38 -1.67 -10.19
CA ILE A 49 0.45 -2.34 -9.18
C ILE A 49 0.90 -1.33 -8.13
N GLY A 50 0.77 -1.69 -6.86
CA GLY A 50 1.24 -0.85 -5.77
C GLY A 50 2.74 -1.03 -5.49
N THR A 51 3.46 0.04 -5.23
CA THR A 51 4.80 0.02 -4.65
C THR A 51 4.80 0.77 -3.32
N ARG A 52 5.09 0.06 -2.23
CA ARG A 52 5.29 0.66 -0.92
C ARG A 52 6.78 0.91 -0.68
N GLU A 53 7.13 2.19 -0.60
CA GLU A 53 8.49 2.62 -0.28
C GLU A 53 8.63 2.85 1.22
N VAL A 54 9.70 2.31 1.80
CA VAL A 54 9.99 2.42 3.24
C VAL A 54 11.47 2.74 3.47
N PRO A 55 11.83 3.44 4.55
CA PRO A 55 13.18 3.95 4.74
C PRO A 55 14.21 2.89 5.17
N THR A 56 13.78 1.76 5.73
CA THR A 56 14.69 0.76 6.29
C THR A 56 14.30 -0.69 5.97
N PRO A 57 15.27 -1.63 5.99
CA PRO A 57 14.99 -3.05 5.87
C PRO A 57 14.02 -3.58 6.95
N VAL A 58 14.11 -3.05 8.17
CA VAL A 58 13.20 -3.41 9.27
C VAL A 58 11.75 -3.06 8.92
N GLN A 59 11.52 -1.88 8.34
CA GLN A 59 10.19 -1.49 7.88
C GLN A 59 9.72 -2.34 6.69
N LYS A 60 10.63 -2.76 5.81
CA LYS A 60 10.31 -3.68 4.71
C LYS A 60 9.82 -5.03 5.23
N VAL A 61 10.50 -5.61 6.21
CA VAL A 61 10.07 -6.88 6.83
C VAL A 61 8.69 -6.73 7.48
N LYS A 62 8.44 -5.64 8.20
CA LYS A 62 7.12 -5.34 8.78
C LYS A 62 6.03 -5.21 7.71
N ALA A 63 6.31 -4.50 6.61
CA ALA A 63 5.38 -4.38 5.48
C ALA A 63 5.05 -5.73 4.86
N LEU A 64 6.07 -6.54 4.53
CA LEU A 64 5.88 -7.85 3.94
C LEU A 64 5.09 -8.79 4.85
N LYS A 65 5.37 -8.78 6.16
CA LYS A 65 4.61 -9.55 7.14
C LYS A 65 3.13 -9.13 7.18
N LEU A 66 2.85 -7.83 7.22
CA LEU A 66 1.49 -7.31 7.25
C LEU A 66 0.72 -7.64 5.95
N LEU A 67 1.35 -7.44 4.79
CA LEU A 67 0.73 -7.76 3.49
C LEU A 67 0.44 -9.26 3.38
N LYS A 68 1.37 -10.12 3.82
CA LYS A 68 1.17 -11.58 3.88
C LYS A 68 0.02 -11.97 4.79
N GLN A 69 -0.09 -11.36 5.98
CA GLN A 69 -1.20 -11.60 6.92
C GLN A 69 -2.57 -11.19 6.35
N MET A 70 -2.58 -10.23 5.42
CA MET A 70 -3.79 -9.77 4.74
C MET A 70 -4.02 -10.46 3.38
N SER A 71 -3.18 -11.44 3.00
CA SER A 71 -3.23 -12.12 1.70
C SER A 71 -3.16 -11.18 0.50
N ILE A 72 -2.36 -10.11 0.60
CA ILE A 72 -2.22 -9.09 -0.45
C ILE A 72 -0.99 -9.38 -1.30
N THR A 73 -1.19 -9.56 -2.60
CA THR A 73 -0.14 -9.87 -3.57
C THR A 73 0.16 -8.72 -4.54
N ASN A 74 -0.78 -7.80 -4.74
CA ASN A 74 -0.66 -6.71 -5.73
C ASN A 74 0.10 -5.46 -5.23
N ILE A 75 0.88 -5.59 -4.14
CA ILE A 75 1.68 -4.50 -3.56
C ILE A 75 3.11 -5.00 -3.30
N HIS A 76 4.07 -4.42 -4.01
CA HIS A 76 5.50 -4.64 -3.79
C HIS A 76 6.05 -3.74 -2.69
N VAL A 77 7.16 -4.15 -2.07
CA VAL A 77 7.83 -3.36 -1.03
C VAL A 77 9.29 -3.10 -1.38
N LYS A 78 9.67 -1.83 -1.43
CA LYS A 78 11.02 -1.36 -1.76
C LYS A 78 11.59 -0.55 -0.60
N VAL A 79 12.87 -0.78 -0.28
CA VAL A 79 13.61 0.11 0.62
C VAL A 79 14.18 1.25 -0.22
N VAL A 80 13.94 2.48 0.19
CA VAL A 80 14.45 3.69 -0.46
C VAL A 80 15.14 4.54 0.58
N LYS A 81 16.34 5.05 0.25
CA LYS A 81 17.06 5.97 1.14
C LYS A 81 16.31 7.31 1.16
N PRO A 82 16.04 7.89 2.34
CA PRO A 82 15.46 9.22 2.47
C PRO A 82 16.27 10.29 1.74
#